data_AF-A0A1D8UYB3-F1
#
_entry.id   AF-A0A1D8UYB3-F1
#
_cell.length_a   1.000
_cell.length_b   1.000
_cell.length_c   1.000
_cell.angle_alpha   90.00
_cell.angle_beta   90.00
_cell.angle_gamma   90.00
#
_symmetry.space_group_name_H-M   'P 1'
#
loop_
_entity.id
_entity.type
_entity.pdbx_description
1 polymer ?
#
loop_
_entity_poly.entity_id
_entity_poly.type
_entity_poly.pdbx_seq_one_letter_code
_entity_poly.pdbx_strand_id
1 'polypeptide(L)' 'MVVIGWTERLAAERLGVHRTALRRAIAGTSSLDPDLSRWLLALEAAHVAHPAPRRHKSIAGLLAEQT' A
#
# COMPACT_ATOMS: atom_id res chain seq x y z
N MET A 1 -3.40 11.42 0.58
CA MET A 1 -3.38 10.01 1.04
C MET A 1 -4.68 9.30 0.66
N VAL A 2 -5.10 9.43 -0.60
CA VAL A 2 -6.30 8.78 -1.17
C VAL A 2 -5.89 7.60 -2.06
N VAL A 3 -4.65 7.62 -2.57
CA VAL A 3 -4.15 6.70 -3.61
C VAL A 3 -4.03 5.24 -3.13
N ILE A 4 -3.86 4.99 -1.83
CA ILE A 4 -3.69 3.61 -1.30
C ILE A 4 -4.88 3.19 -0.41
N GLY A 5 -5.89 4.05 -0.25
CA GLY A 5 -7.10 3.77 0.55
C GLY A 5 -6.88 3.60 2.06
N TRP A 6 -5.72 3.96 2.61
CA TRP A 6 -5.44 3.80 4.03
C TRP A 6 -5.90 5.00 4.86
N THR A 7 -6.43 4.73 6.05
CA THR A 7 -6.59 5.77 7.08
C THR A 7 -5.22 6.13 7.65
N GLU A 8 -5.07 7.33 8.23
CA GLU A 8 -3.80 7.74 8.89
C GLU A 8 -3.33 6.73 9.93
N ARG A 9 -4.26 6.17 10.70
CA ARG A 9 -3.96 5.16 11.72
C ARG A 9 -3.40 3.90 11.07
N LEU A 10 -4.08 3.38 10.05
CA LEU A 10 -3.65 2.18 9.35
C LEU A 10 -2.31 2.39 8.64
N ALA A 11 -2.07 3.58 8.09
CA ALA A 11 -0.79 3.91 7.48
C ALA A 11 0.33 3.95 8.53
N ALA A 12 0.11 4.58 9.69
CA ALA A 12 1.11 4.60 10.77
C ALA A 12 1.45 3.18 11.26
N GLU A 13 0.43 2.32 11.43
CA GLU A 13 0.61 0.91 11.79
C GLU A 13 1.37 0.14 10.70
N ARG A 14 1.00 0.28 9.42
CA ARG A 14 1.64 -0.41 8.30
C ARG A 14 3.08 0.04 8.05
N LEU A 15 3.37 1.30 8.31
CA LEU A 15 4.70 1.89 8.16
C LEU A 15 5.57 1.69 9.40
N GLY A 16 5.00 1.22 10.52
CA GLY A 16 5.74 1.09 11.79
C GLY A 16 6.22 2.43 12.36
N VAL A 17 5.57 3.54 12.00
CA VAL A 17 5.95 4.89 12.43
C VAL A 17 4.92 5.48 13.37
N HIS A 18 5.36 6.39 14.24
CA HIS A 18 4.44 7.13 15.10
C HIS A 18 3.51 8.05 14.27
N ARG A 19 2.23 8.10 14.61
CA ARG A 19 1.21 8.89 13.86
C ARG A 19 1.60 10.37 13.70
N THR A 20 2.24 10.96 14.72
CA THR A 20 2.74 12.33 14.67
C THR A 20 3.87 12.51 13.65
N ALA A 21 4.78 11.54 13.56
CA ALA A 21 5.87 11.57 12.58
C ALA A 21 5.32 11.47 11.15
N LEU A 22 4.37 10.56 10.94
CA LEU A 22 3.64 10.44 9.67
C LEU A 22 2.93 11.74 9.29
N ARG A 23 2.20 12.37 10.22
CA ARG A 23 1.53 13.66 9.97
C ARG A 23 2.51 14.77 9.60
N ARG A 24 3.67 14.85 10.26
CA ARG A 24 4.71 15.85 9.95
C ARG A 24 5.30 15.63 8.56
N ALA A 25 5.53 14.38 8.18
CA ALA A 25 6.00 14.02 6.85
C ALA A 25 4.98 14.38 5.77
N ILE A 26 3.69 14.08 6.00
CA ILE A 26 2.60 14.47 5.09
C ILE A 26 2.51 16.00 4.97
N ALA A 27 2.72 16.73 6.07
CA ALA A 27 2.71 18.19 6.08
C ALA A 27 3.98 18.83 5.47
N GLY A 28 4.95 18.03 4.99
CA GLY A 28 6.21 18.53 4.44
C GLY A 28 7.16 19.15 5.48
N THR A 29 6.85 19.00 6.77
CA THR A 29 7.65 19.54 7.89
C THR A 29 8.72 18.56 8.38
N SER A 30 8.72 17.34 7.86
CA SER A 30 9.70 16.29 8.14
C SER A 30 9.78 15.36 6.94
N SER A 31 10.75 14.45 6.94
CA SER A 31 10.88 13.40 5.94
C SER A 31 10.80 12.04 6.63
N LEU A 32 10.21 11.08 5.93
CA LEU A 32 10.29 9.68 6.34
C LEU A 32 11.69 9.16 6.04
N ASP A 33 12.02 8.03 6.65
CA ASP A 33 13.22 7.28 6.28
C ASP A 33 13.26 7.06 4.74
N PRO A 34 14.43 7.21 4.09
CA PRO A 34 14.54 7.08 2.64
C PRO A 34 14.09 5.72 2.09
N ASP A 35 14.31 4.63 2.82
CA ASP A 35 13.90 3.30 2.39
C ASP A 35 12.38 3.13 2.48
N LEU A 36 11.79 3.64 3.56
CA LEU A 36 10.34 3.69 3.73
C LEU A 36 9.66 4.55 2.64
N SER A 37 10.29 5.69 2.30
CA SER A 37 9.82 6.57 1.23
C SER A 37 9.86 5.86 -0.13
N ARG A 38 10.95 5.16 -0.43
CA ARG A 38 11.08 4.39 -1.67
C ARG A 38 10.07 3.26 -1.76
N TRP A 39 9.82 2.58 -0.65
CA TRP A 39 8.81 1.53 -0.58
C TRP A 39 7.40 2.08 -0.81
N LEU A 40 7.06 3.25 -0.25
CA LEU A 40 5.77 3.91 -0.49
C LEU A 40 5.56 4.30 -1.95
N LEU A 41 6.60 4.79 -2.63
CA LEU A 41 6.54 5.09 -4.07
C LEU A 41 6.32 3.82 -4.90
N ALA A 42 6.97 2.71 -4.54
CA ALA A 42 6.74 1.43 -5.21
C ALA A 42 5.31 0.91 -4.98
N LEU A 43 4.77 1.08 -3.77
CA LEU A 43 3.40 0.70 -3.43
C LEU A 43 2.37 1.52 -4.21
N GLU A 44 2.58 2.83 -4.33
CA GLU A 44 1.75 3.70 -5.16
C GLU A 44 1.78 3.25 -6.63
N ALA A 45 2.97 3.03 -7.20
CA ALA A 45 3.12 2.56 -8.56
C ALA A 45 2.40 1.22 -8.79
N ALA A 46 2.52 0.28 -7.85
CA ALA A 46 1.81 -1.00 -7.91
C ALA A 46 0.29 -0.84 -7.83
N HIS A 47 -0.21 0.07 -6.99
CA HIS A 47 -1.65 0.35 -6.89
C HIS A 47 -2.21 0.96 -8.17
N VAL A 48 -1.49 1.89 -8.79
CA VAL A 48 -1.84 2.49 -10.08
C VAL A 48 -1.82 1.44 -11.21
N ALA A 49 -0.83 0.55 -11.22
CA ALA A 49 -0.73 -0.52 -12.21
C ALA A 49 -1.81 -1.61 -12.04
N HIS A 50 -2.35 -1.76 -10.83
CA HIS A 50 -3.32 -2.79 -10.47
C HIS A 50 -4.52 -2.21 -9.71
N PRO A 51 -5.34 -1.36 -10.37
CA PRO A 51 -6.41 -0.61 -9.70
C PRO A 51 -7.56 -1.48 -9.20
N ALA A 52 -7.71 -2.68 -9.76
CA ALA A 52 -8.62 -3.70 -9.25
C ALA A 52 -7.81 -4.95 -8.94
N PRO A 53 -8.16 -5.69 -7.86
CA PRO A 53 -7.68 -7.06 -7.75
C PRO A 53 -8.16 -7.76 -9.02
N ARG A 54 -7.23 -8.15 -9.91
CA ARG A 54 -7.55 -9.17 -10.90
C ARG A 54 -8.12 -10.29 -10.06
N ARG A 55 -9.42 -10.61 -10.21
CA ARG A 55 -9.98 -11.80 -9.58
C ARG A 55 -9.09 -12.92 -10.06
N HIS A 56 -8.15 -13.33 -9.21
CA HIS A 56 -7.38 -14.52 -9.48
C HIS A 56 -8.48 -15.59 -9.45
N LYS A 57 -8.80 -16.15 -10.61
CA LYS A 57 -9.70 -17.31 -10.69
C LYS A 57 -9.12 -18.26 -9.65
N SER A 58 -9.86 -18.49 -8.58
CA SER A 58 -9.37 -19.24 -7.43
C SER A 58 -8.71 -20.51 -7.97
N ILE A 59 -7.53 -20.90 -7.48
CA ILE A 59 -6.80 -22.08 -8.00
C ILE A 59 -7.70 -23.33 -7.97
N ALA A 60 -8.71 -23.34 -7.09
CA ALA A 60 -9.80 -24.31 -7.06
C ALA A 60 -10.55 -24.51 -8.39
N GLY A 61 -10.66 -23.48 -9.25
CA GLY A 61 -11.30 -23.59 -10.56
C GLY A 61 -10.41 -24.18 -11.65
N LEU A 62 -9.08 -24.04 -11.55
CA LEU A 62 -8.13 -24.58 -12.52
C LEU A 62 -7.95 -26.11 -12.40
N LEU A 63 -8.23 -26.68 -11.23
CA LEU A 63 -8.19 -28.13 -11.01
C LEU A 63 -9.49 -28.85 -11.44
N ALA A 64 -10.60 -28.12 -11.58
CA ALA A 64 -11.90 -28.67 -11.98
C ALA A 64 -12.08 -28.79 -13.51
N GLU A 65 -11.23 -28.13 -14.31
CA GLU A 65 -11.28 -28.14 -15.78
C GLU A 65 -10.39 -29.23 -16.41
N GLN A 66 -9.75 -30.10 -15.60
CA GLN A 66 -8.86 -31.19 -16.07
C GLN A 66 -9.41 -32.61 -15.85
N THR A 67 -10.73 -32.77 -15.67
CA THR A 67 -11.42 -34.08 -15.65
C THR A 67 -12.30 -34.19 -16.88
#